data_AF-A0A7Z8QFS9-F1
#
_entry.id   AF-A0A7Z8QFS9-F1
#
_cell.length_a   1.000
_cell.length_b   1.000
_cell.length_c   1.000
_cell.angle_alpha   90.00
_cell.angle_beta   90.00
_cell.angle_gamma   90.00
#
_symmetry.space_group_name_H-M   'P 1'
#
loop_
_entity.id
_entity.type
_entity.pdbx_description
1 polymer ?
#
loop_
_entity_poly.entity_id
_entity_poly.type
_entity_poly.pdbx_seq_one_letter_code
_entity_poly.pdbx_strand_id
1 'polypeptide(L)'
;KKLTNAQTRKNSEAWLRLVKKPELIYKTDFFQGLSNSGQAEMVVYAMKKLIPADVEHAMGLWGAQKSSFDLTDTQINKIQRAIALQLAFNKSAQAYAHFGQLNQLDATTRIWAVRAALSEQNWTHVQQALDKLTVNEKAKERWRYWQAKAFFTERST
;
A
#
# COMPACT_ATOMS: atom_id res chain seq x y z
N LYS A 1 10.20 9.73 -25.38
CA LYS A 1 9.88 8.76 -26.45
C LYS A 1 8.37 8.84 -26.73
N LYS A 2 7.93 9.28 -27.93
CA LYS A 2 6.50 9.27 -28.31
C LYS A 2 6.13 7.84 -28.75
N LEU A 3 5.04 7.30 -28.20
CA LEU A 3 4.50 5.99 -28.59
C LEU A 3 3.96 6.07 -30.03
N THR A 4 4.22 5.05 -30.85
CA THR A 4 3.64 4.97 -32.20
C THR A 4 2.14 4.72 -32.11
N ASN A 5 1.36 5.16 -33.11
CA ASN A 5 -0.10 5.04 -33.12
C ASN A 5 -0.58 3.59 -32.88
N ALA A 6 0.12 2.61 -33.48
CA ALA A 6 -0.15 1.19 -33.28
C ALA A 6 0.09 0.72 -31.84
N GLN A 7 1.15 1.22 -31.18
CA GLN A 7 1.47 0.89 -29.79
C GLN A 7 0.44 1.49 -28.82
N THR A 8 0.01 2.72 -29.08
CA THR A 8 -1.04 3.39 -28.30
C THR A 8 -2.35 2.61 -28.36
N ARG A 9 -2.76 2.13 -29.55
CA ARG A 9 -3.97 1.33 -29.71
C ARG A 9 -3.90 0.01 -28.93
N LYS A 10 -2.79 -0.73 -29.04
CA LYS A 10 -2.59 -1.97 -28.28
C LYS A 10 -2.63 -1.74 -26.76
N ASN A 11 -1.98 -0.69 -26.27
CA ASN A 11 -2.01 -0.32 -24.85
C ASN A 11 -3.45 -0.03 -24.40
N SER A 12 -4.24 0.71 -25.19
CA SER A 12 -5.65 1.01 -24.87
C SER A 12 -6.53 -0.24 -24.84
N GLU A 13 -6.37 -1.16 -25.79
CA GLU A 13 -7.14 -2.42 -25.82
C GLU A 13 -6.78 -3.36 -24.65
N ALA A 14 -5.50 -3.42 -24.27
CA ALA A 14 -5.08 -4.11 -23.05
C ALA A 14 -5.68 -3.45 -21.80
N TRP A 15 -5.67 -2.11 -21.71
CA TRP A 15 -6.26 -1.38 -20.60
C TRP A 15 -7.75 -1.68 -20.42
N LEU A 16 -8.53 -1.69 -21.50
CA LEU A 16 -9.97 -2.00 -21.45
C LEU A 16 -10.24 -3.43 -20.97
N ARG A 17 -9.42 -4.40 -21.38
CA ARG A 17 -9.51 -5.78 -20.89
C ARG A 17 -9.18 -5.85 -19.41
N LEU A 18 -8.16 -5.13 -18.97
CA LEU A 18 -7.72 -5.10 -17.58
C LEU A 18 -8.76 -4.49 -16.65
N VAL A 19 -9.38 -3.38 -17.05
CA VAL A 19 -10.44 -2.73 -16.28
C VAL A 19 -11.61 -3.69 -16.00
N LYS A 20 -11.94 -4.56 -16.97
CA LYS A 20 -13.00 -5.56 -16.81
C LYS A 20 -12.57 -6.76 -15.96
N LYS A 21 -11.29 -7.16 -16.03
CA LYS A 21 -10.72 -8.31 -15.32
C LYS A 21 -9.32 -7.99 -14.79
N PRO A 22 -9.20 -7.40 -13.59
CA PRO A 22 -7.91 -7.03 -13.00
C PRO A 22 -6.95 -8.22 -12.79
N GLU A 23 -7.50 -9.43 -12.59
CA GLU A 23 -6.78 -10.72 -12.50
C GLU A 23 -5.84 -11.00 -13.69
N LEU A 24 -6.07 -10.34 -14.83
CA LEU A 24 -5.25 -10.55 -16.03
C LEU A 24 -3.79 -10.13 -15.86
N ILE A 25 -3.46 -9.30 -14.86
CA ILE A 25 -2.05 -8.90 -14.61
C ILE A 25 -1.14 -10.06 -14.28
N TYR A 26 -1.67 -11.22 -13.88
CA TYR A 26 -0.84 -12.36 -13.52
C TYR A 26 -0.59 -13.33 -14.68
N LYS A 27 -1.22 -13.09 -15.84
CA LYS A 27 -1.02 -13.90 -17.03
C LYS A 27 0.25 -13.44 -17.74
N THR A 28 1.20 -14.36 -17.92
CA THR A 28 2.50 -14.13 -18.57
C THR A 28 2.36 -13.44 -19.93
N ASP A 29 1.32 -13.79 -20.70
CA ASP A 29 1.15 -13.28 -22.06
C ASP A 29 0.42 -11.94 -22.12
N PHE A 30 -0.15 -11.46 -21.00
CA PHE A 30 -0.99 -10.26 -21.00
C PHE A 30 -0.21 -9.00 -21.41
N PHE A 31 1.06 -8.91 -21.02
CA PHE A 31 1.91 -7.76 -21.29
C PHE A 31 2.74 -7.88 -22.57
N GLN A 32 2.59 -8.97 -23.33
CA GLN A 32 3.35 -9.16 -24.56
C GLN A 32 3.10 -8.03 -25.56
N GLY A 33 4.20 -7.40 -26.01
CA GLY A 33 4.14 -6.29 -26.95
C GLY A 33 3.63 -4.96 -26.35
N LEU A 34 3.55 -4.83 -25.02
CA LEU A 34 3.27 -3.55 -24.33
C LEU A 34 4.57 -2.86 -23.90
N SER A 35 4.57 -1.53 -23.90
CA SER A 35 5.69 -0.72 -23.37
C SER A 35 5.78 -0.78 -21.84
N ASN A 36 6.99 -0.88 -21.27
CA ASN A 36 7.23 -0.97 -19.82
C ASN A 36 6.44 0.05 -18.98
N SER A 37 6.42 1.33 -19.37
CA SER A 37 5.68 2.37 -18.64
C SER A 37 4.16 2.14 -18.63
N GLY A 38 3.61 1.59 -19.72
CA GLY A 38 2.20 1.21 -19.81
C GLY A 38 1.89 0.00 -18.93
N GLN A 39 2.80 -0.97 -18.85
CA GLN A 39 2.67 -2.12 -17.97
C GLN A 39 2.66 -1.68 -16.49
N ALA A 40 3.59 -0.80 -16.11
CA ALA A 40 3.70 -0.28 -14.75
C ALA A 40 2.39 0.38 -14.25
N GLU A 41 1.79 1.26 -15.05
CA GLU A 41 0.52 1.91 -14.70
C GLU A 41 -0.65 0.92 -14.65
N MET A 42 -0.67 -0.08 -15.53
CA MET A 42 -1.65 -1.17 -15.51
C MET A 42 -1.56 -1.99 -14.23
N VAL A 43 -0.35 -2.36 -13.80
CA VAL A 43 -0.12 -3.11 -12.57
C VAL A 43 -0.62 -2.32 -11.36
N VAL A 44 -0.26 -1.04 -11.24
CA VAL A 44 -0.73 -0.19 -10.14
C VAL A 44 -2.27 -0.10 -10.13
N TYR A 45 -2.89 0.06 -11.30
CA TYR A 45 -4.35 0.12 -11.41
C TYR A 45 -5.00 -1.19 -10.95
N ALA A 46 -4.54 -2.33 -11.47
CA ALA A 46 -5.13 -3.62 -11.18
C ALA A 46 -4.93 -4.02 -9.71
N MET A 47 -3.75 -3.79 -9.15
CA MET A 47 -3.48 -4.00 -7.73
C MET A 47 -4.45 -3.20 -6.85
N LYS A 48 -4.72 -1.93 -7.19
CA LYS A 48 -5.72 -1.10 -6.49
C LYS A 48 -7.14 -1.66 -6.55
N LYS A 49 -7.46 -2.53 -7.51
CA LYS A 49 -8.76 -3.21 -7.61
C LYS A 49 -8.78 -4.54 -6.88
N LEU A 50 -7.67 -5.28 -6.91
CA LEU A 50 -7.57 -6.60 -6.28
C LEU A 50 -7.43 -6.52 -4.76
N ILE A 51 -6.64 -5.55 -4.26
CA ILE A 51 -6.37 -5.41 -2.82
C ILE A 51 -7.64 -5.32 -1.98
N PRO A 52 -8.64 -4.46 -2.29
CA PRO A 52 -9.86 -4.40 -1.49
C PRO A 52 -10.77 -5.62 -1.62
N ALA A 53 -10.62 -6.42 -2.67
CA ALA A 53 -11.41 -7.63 -2.89
C ALA A 53 -10.87 -8.81 -2.07
N ASP A 54 -9.55 -9.02 -2.13
CA ASP A 54 -8.84 -10.03 -1.34
C ASP A 54 -7.38 -9.58 -1.16
N VAL A 55 -7.08 -9.04 0.02
CA VAL A 55 -5.76 -8.48 0.32
C VAL A 55 -4.69 -9.55 0.46
N GLU A 56 -5.02 -10.73 0.98
CA GLU A 56 -4.08 -11.84 1.17
C GLU A 56 -3.67 -12.41 -0.19
N HIS A 57 -4.65 -12.64 -1.06
CA HIS A 57 -4.39 -13.09 -2.42
C HIS A 57 -3.57 -12.05 -3.19
N ALA A 58 -3.95 -10.77 -3.14
CA ALA A 58 -3.23 -9.69 -3.79
C ALA A 58 -1.79 -9.56 -3.27
N MET A 59 -1.55 -9.74 -1.97
CA MET A 59 -0.20 -9.74 -1.38
C MET A 59 0.67 -10.87 -1.91
N GLY A 60 0.14 -12.10 -1.96
CA GLY A 60 0.86 -13.24 -2.50
C GLY A 60 1.28 -13.02 -3.95
N LEU A 61 0.36 -12.50 -4.75
CA LEU A 61 0.61 -12.19 -6.15
C LEU A 61 1.61 -11.05 -6.36
N TRP A 62 1.47 -9.97 -5.57
CA TRP A 62 2.41 -8.86 -5.56
C TRP A 62 3.82 -9.30 -5.19
N GLY A 63 3.96 -10.11 -4.14
CA GLY A 63 5.25 -10.65 -3.71
C GLY A 63 5.93 -11.49 -4.79
N ALA A 64 5.16 -12.32 -5.51
CA ALA A 64 5.68 -13.19 -6.56
C ALA A 64 6.09 -12.45 -7.84
N GLN A 65 5.39 -11.36 -8.19
CA GLN A 65 5.54 -10.76 -9.52
C GLN A 65 6.07 -9.32 -9.56
N LYS A 66 6.23 -8.63 -8.41
CA LYS A 66 6.73 -7.25 -8.41
C LYS A 66 8.05 -7.04 -9.17
N SER A 67 8.93 -8.05 -9.13
CA SER A 67 10.25 -8.01 -9.78
C SER A 67 10.20 -8.13 -11.30
N SER A 68 9.07 -8.55 -11.86
CA SER A 68 8.86 -8.71 -13.29
C SER A 68 8.52 -7.38 -13.99
N PHE A 69 8.28 -6.31 -13.21
CA PHE A 69 7.88 -5.01 -13.73
C PHE A 69 8.89 -3.93 -13.34
N ASP A 70 9.19 -3.06 -14.29
CA ASP A 70 10.03 -1.87 -14.08
C ASP A 70 9.20 -0.77 -13.40
N LEU A 71 9.00 -0.91 -12.09
CA LEU A 71 8.20 -0.02 -11.25
C LEU A 71 9.08 0.99 -10.52
N THR A 72 8.66 2.24 -10.53
CA THR A 72 9.27 3.29 -9.71
C THR A 72 8.94 3.10 -8.23
N ASP A 73 9.77 3.63 -7.34
CA ASP A 73 9.51 3.63 -5.89
C ASP A 73 8.15 4.26 -5.54
N THR A 74 7.75 5.30 -6.28
CA THR A 74 6.43 5.93 -6.11
C THR A 74 5.29 4.95 -6.43
N GLN A 75 5.43 4.14 -7.47
CA GLN A 75 4.42 3.15 -7.85
C GLN A 75 4.38 1.98 -6.86
N ILE A 76 5.55 1.50 -6.44
CA ILE A 76 5.67 0.48 -5.38
C ILE A 76 5.00 0.98 -4.09
N ASN A 77 5.31 2.20 -3.65
CA ASN A 77 4.73 2.79 -2.45
C ASN A 77 3.22 2.95 -2.56
N LYS A 78 2.67 3.29 -3.74
CA LYS A 78 1.20 3.34 -3.95
C LYS A 78 0.53 1.99 -3.71
N ILE A 79 1.14 0.89 -4.15
CA ILE A 79 0.62 -0.47 -3.98
C ILE A 79 0.75 -0.91 -2.52
N GLN A 80 1.95 -0.78 -1.93
CA GLN A 80 2.18 -1.14 -0.52
C GLN A 80 1.31 -0.33 0.44
N ARG A 81 1.10 0.96 0.16
CA ARG A 81 0.16 1.80 0.92
C ARG A 81 -1.26 1.25 0.88
N ALA A 82 -1.72 0.80 -0.29
CA ALA A 82 -3.06 0.23 -0.41
C ALA A 82 -3.18 -1.08 0.37
N ILE A 83 -2.15 -1.94 0.32
CA ILE A 83 -2.07 -3.17 1.12
C ILE A 83 -2.16 -2.84 2.62
N ALA A 84 -1.29 -1.97 3.12
CA ALA A 84 -1.24 -1.62 4.55
C ALA A 84 -2.57 -1.05 5.07
N LEU A 85 -3.21 -0.17 4.29
CA LEU A 85 -4.52 0.37 4.64
C LEU A 85 -5.61 -0.69 4.64
N GLN A 86 -5.65 -1.56 3.63
CA GLN A 86 -6.66 -2.61 3.56
C GLN A 86 -6.52 -3.61 4.71
N LEU A 87 -5.30 -4.01 5.05
CA LEU A 87 -5.03 -4.84 6.24
C LEU A 87 -5.53 -4.16 7.51
N ALA A 88 -5.29 -2.85 7.67
CA ALA A 88 -5.77 -2.10 8.81
C ALA A 88 -7.30 -2.01 8.88
N PHE A 89 -7.97 -1.85 7.74
CA PHE A 89 -9.44 -1.86 7.65
C PHE A 89 -10.01 -3.23 8.02
N ASN A 90 -9.31 -4.31 7.64
CA ASN A 90 -9.64 -5.67 7.99
C ASN A 90 -9.25 -6.03 9.44
N LYS A 91 -8.64 -5.10 10.20
CA LYS A 91 -8.10 -5.34 11.56
C LYS A 91 -7.08 -6.49 11.61
N SER A 92 -6.33 -6.70 10.53
CA SER A 92 -5.29 -7.72 10.49
C SER A 92 -4.14 -7.37 11.43
N ALA A 93 -3.62 -8.37 12.15
CA ALA A 93 -2.44 -8.26 13.00
C ALA A 93 -1.14 -7.99 12.21
N GLN A 94 -1.19 -8.07 10.88
CA GLN A 94 -0.05 -7.74 10.01
C GLN A 94 -0.02 -6.26 9.61
N ALA A 95 -1.10 -5.51 9.87
CA ALA A 95 -1.28 -4.15 9.36
C ALA A 95 -0.13 -3.22 9.77
N TYR A 96 0.32 -3.26 11.03
CA TYR A 96 1.39 -2.39 11.49
C TYR A 96 2.72 -2.69 10.77
N ALA A 97 3.07 -3.96 10.63
CA ALA A 97 4.28 -4.38 9.94
C ALA A 97 4.33 -3.83 8.50
N HIS A 98 3.19 -3.84 7.79
CA HIS A 98 3.11 -3.28 6.45
C HIS A 98 3.22 -1.75 6.40
N PHE A 99 2.73 -1.02 7.41
CA PHE A 99 3.02 0.42 7.51
C PHE A 99 4.50 0.71 7.78
N GLY A 100 5.18 -0.17 8.52
CA GLY A 100 6.62 -0.06 8.80
C GLY A 100 7.49 -0.18 7.55
N GLN A 101 7.00 -0.83 6.50
CA GLN A 101 7.72 -1.05 5.23
C GLN A 101 7.51 0.07 4.20
N LEU A 102 6.66 1.07 4.47
CA LEU A 102 6.39 2.15 3.52
C LEU A 102 7.59 3.10 3.44
N ASN A 103 8.11 3.28 2.23
CA ASN A 103 9.18 4.24 1.95
C ASN A 103 8.72 5.69 2.15
N GLN A 104 7.43 5.96 1.93
CA GLN A 104 6.85 7.29 2.11
C GLN A 104 5.52 7.21 2.86
N LEU A 105 5.46 7.93 3.98
CA LEU A 105 4.26 8.08 4.78
C LEU A 105 3.56 9.40 4.48
N ASP A 106 2.27 9.33 4.16
CA ASP A 106 1.34 10.47 4.17
C ASP A 106 0.56 10.55 5.50
N ALA A 107 -0.21 11.62 5.68
CA ALA A 107 -1.00 11.84 6.89
C ALA A 107 -1.95 10.68 7.23
N THR A 108 -2.54 10.06 6.21
CA THR A 108 -3.46 8.93 6.36
C THR A 108 -2.70 7.71 6.85
N THR A 109 -1.60 7.35 6.21
CA THR A 109 -0.79 6.18 6.60
C THR A 109 -0.20 6.32 7.99
N ARG A 110 0.26 7.51 8.40
CA ARG A 110 0.74 7.77 9.76
C ARG A 110 -0.34 7.54 10.80
N ILE A 111 -1.55 8.08 10.57
CA ILE A 111 -2.69 7.91 11.47
C ILE A 111 -3.10 6.44 11.57
N TRP A 112 -3.17 5.73 10.45
CA TRP A 112 -3.56 4.33 10.43
C TRP A 112 -2.50 3.39 10.99
N ALA A 113 -1.21 3.73 10.89
CA ALA A 113 -0.14 3.02 11.58
C ALA A 113 -0.32 3.06 13.10
N VAL A 114 -0.67 4.24 13.67
CA VAL A 114 -0.97 4.33 15.11
C VAL A 114 -2.19 3.47 15.47
N ARG A 115 -3.24 3.48 14.65
CA ARG A 115 -4.43 2.66 14.88
C ARG A 115 -4.14 1.16 14.80
N ALA A 116 -3.32 0.73 13.85
CA ALA A 116 -2.89 -0.66 13.73
C ALA A 116 -2.11 -1.11 14.97
N ALA A 117 -1.13 -0.32 15.41
CA ALA A 117 -0.37 -0.60 16.63
C ALA A 117 -1.25 -0.67 17.88
N LEU A 118 -2.22 0.24 18.00
CA LEU A 118 -3.20 0.22 19.09
C LEU A 118 -4.08 -1.03 19.06
N SER A 119 -4.46 -1.51 17.87
CA SER A 119 -5.25 -2.73 17.70
C SER A 119 -4.48 -3.99 18.10
N GLU A 120 -3.16 -3.98 17.90
CA GLU A 120 -2.25 -5.05 18.34
C GLU A 120 -1.94 -5.01 19.85
N GLN A 121 -2.31 -3.92 20.54
CA GLN A 121 -1.95 -3.65 21.94
C GLN A 121 -0.43 -3.66 22.21
N ASN A 122 0.38 -3.50 21.16
CA ASN A 122 1.83 -3.44 21.28
C ASN A 122 2.26 -2.01 21.54
N TRP A 123 2.52 -1.68 22.81
CA TRP A 123 2.85 -0.32 23.23
C TRP A 123 4.15 0.22 22.62
N THR A 124 5.14 -0.64 22.39
CA THR A 124 6.36 -0.26 21.66
C THR A 124 6.04 0.18 20.23
N HIS A 125 5.20 -0.58 19.51
CA HIS A 125 4.73 -0.18 18.18
C HIS A 125 3.91 1.11 18.22
N VAL A 126 3.08 1.31 19.25
CA VAL A 126 2.26 2.52 19.42
C VAL A 126 3.16 3.75 19.52
N GLN A 127 4.23 3.69 20.31
CA GLN A 127 5.15 4.82 20.45
C GLN A 127 5.91 5.11 19.17
N GLN A 128 6.48 4.08 18.53
CA GLN A 128 7.14 4.22 17.23
C GLN A 128 6.21 4.83 16.18
N ALA A 129 4.91 4.49 16.21
CA ALA A 129 3.91 5.07 15.31
C ALA A 129 3.60 6.52 15.64
N LEU A 130 3.43 6.83 16.94
CA LEU A 130 3.17 8.18 17.42
C LEU A 130 4.34 9.11 17.11
N ASP A 131 5.58 8.63 17.20
CA ASP A 131 6.77 9.41 16.91
C ASP A 131 6.86 9.86 15.46
N LYS A 132 6.32 9.04 14.54
CA LYS A 132 6.23 9.35 13.11
C LYS A 132 5.19 10.42 12.77
N LEU A 133 4.26 10.75 13.68
CA LEU A 133 3.31 11.85 13.47
C LEU A 133 4.04 13.19 13.36
N THR A 134 3.55 14.06 12.47
CA THR A 134 4.02 15.46 12.39
C THR A 134 3.62 16.24 13.65
N VAL A 135 4.27 17.39 13.90
CA VAL A 135 3.94 18.28 15.03
C VAL A 135 2.46 18.65 15.06
N ASN A 136 1.90 19.01 13.89
CA ASN A 136 0.48 19.36 13.74
C ASN A 136 -0.46 18.18 13.99
N GLU A 137 -0.05 16.96 13.61
CA GLU A 137 -0.81 15.76 13.92
C GLU A 137 -0.78 15.48 15.42
N LYS A 138 0.41 15.44 16.04
CA LYS A 138 0.60 15.19 17.49
C LYS A 138 -0.22 16.14 18.36
N ALA A 139 -0.40 17.39 17.95
CA ALA A 139 -1.15 18.40 18.69
C ALA A 139 -2.65 18.07 18.85
N LYS A 140 -3.22 17.20 18.00
CA LYS A 140 -4.62 16.80 18.10
C LYS A 140 -4.86 16.03 19.41
N GLU A 141 -5.94 16.40 20.12
CA GLU A 141 -6.27 15.87 21.47
C GLU A 141 -6.18 14.34 21.56
N ARG A 142 -6.73 13.64 20.57
CA ARG A 142 -6.70 12.17 20.51
C ARG A 142 -5.28 11.60 20.61
N TRP A 143 -4.28 12.24 19.99
CA TRP A 143 -2.92 11.71 19.96
C TRP A 143 -2.15 12.11 21.20
N ARG A 144 -2.42 13.28 21.78
CA ARG A 144 -1.92 13.66 23.11
C ARG A 144 -2.35 12.66 24.18
N TYR A 145 -3.61 12.22 24.15
CA TYR A 145 -4.10 11.19 25.05
C TYR A 145 -3.31 9.87 24.91
N TRP A 146 -3.16 9.36 23.68
CA TRP A 146 -2.44 8.11 23.44
C TRP A 146 -0.94 8.21 23.75
N GLN A 147 -0.32 9.36 23.54
CA GLN A 147 1.06 9.62 23.96
C GLN A 147 1.21 9.54 25.48
N ALA A 148 0.34 10.22 26.22
CA ALA A 148 0.35 10.16 27.68
C ALA A 148 0.16 8.71 28.17
N LYS A 149 -0.81 7.98 27.58
CA LYS A 149 -1.07 6.59 27.95
C LYS A 149 0.11 5.67 27.67
N ALA A 150 0.76 5.81 26.51
CA ALA A 150 1.93 5.01 26.17
C ALA A 150 3.08 5.26 27.16
N PHE A 151 3.33 6.52 27.50
CA PHE A 151 4.35 6.92 28.47
C PHE A 151 4.09 6.40 29.89
N PHE A 152 2.83 6.39 30.34
CA PHE A 152 2.48 5.78 31.62
C PHE A 152 2.70 4.26 31.62
N THR A 153 2.41 3.60 30.49
CA THR A 153 2.52 2.14 30.37
C THR A 153 3.97 1.68 30.43
N GLU A 154 4.89 2.39 29.76
CA GLU A 154 6.34 2.10 29.84
C GLU A 154 6.91 2.19 31.25
N ARG A 155 6.44 3.14 32.06
CA ARG A 155 6.93 3.35 33.42
C ARG A 155 6.41 2.32 34.42
N SER A 156 5.39 1.54 34.03
CA SER A 156 4.73 0.55 34.87
C SER A 156 5.17 -0.89 34.61
N THR A 157 5.96 -1.12 33.55
CA THR A 157 6.58 -2.39 33.17
C THR A 157 8.05 -2.41 33.54
#